data_AF-A0A4Q2ZI79-F1
#
_entry.id   AF-A0A4Q2ZI79-F1
#
_cell.length_a   1.000
_cell.length_b   1.000
_cell.length_c   1.000
_cell.angle_alpha   90.00
_cell.angle_beta   90.00
_cell.angle_gamma   90.00
#
_symmetry.space_group_name_H-M   'P 1'
#
loop_
_entity.id
_entity.type
_entity.pdbx_description
1 polymer ?
#
loop_
_entity_poly.entity_id
_entity_poly.type
_entity_poly.pdbx_seq_one_letter_code
_entity_poly.pdbx_strand_id
1 'polypeptide(L)'
;MNSDSVEAWKAMLSSLRGSDLKGWSLVNMSEDKKTGFPRFSFPIAGDPDATSKTAGIDVAGTLRWAGFRALDEDQVDDLAEAIVEEIRLRGKQDKAPSLSLGEFVNRRLGSAGSLQTLAGILQTAIDKSKINDKYHGLDSRDLASVSPPNPAALTNIQNAQARQIKSAEGAPSILTQGDLLMALAPVITVRGDTFRIRSYGESKAKDGKVEAKAWCEAIVQRIPEYLDPIDKPEVKTVDLKSTANTLFGRRFVITSFRWLSPEEV
;
A
#
# COMPACT_ATOMS: atom_id res chain seq x y z
N MET A 1 1.04 0.48 6.78
CA MET A 1 -0.14 -0.09 6.07
C MET A 1 -1.45 0.58 6.47
N ASN A 2 -1.81 0.67 7.75
CA ASN A 2 -3.09 1.28 8.17
C ASN A 2 -3.12 2.83 8.09
N SER A 3 -2.26 3.45 7.30
CA SER A 3 -2.27 4.91 7.14
C SER A 3 -3.43 5.32 6.25
N ASP A 4 -4.18 6.32 6.67
CA ASP A 4 -5.27 6.96 5.93
C ASP A 4 -4.82 8.29 5.28
N SER A 5 -3.51 8.51 5.18
CA SER A 5 -2.89 9.63 4.49
C SER A 5 -2.56 9.26 3.05
N VAL A 6 -3.11 10.01 2.11
CA VAL A 6 -2.82 9.83 0.68
C VAL A 6 -1.34 10.10 0.40
N GLU A 7 -0.78 11.18 0.96
CA GLU A 7 0.63 11.55 0.79
C GLU A 7 1.60 10.47 1.30
N ALA A 8 1.26 9.79 2.40
CA ALA A 8 2.08 8.67 2.89
C ALA A 8 2.08 7.49 1.91
N TRP A 9 0.94 7.20 1.28
CA TRP A 9 0.85 6.17 0.25
C TRP A 9 1.55 6.57 -1.04
N LYS A 10 1.42 7.82 -1.48
CA LYS A 10 2.16 8.36 -2.64
C LYS A 10 3.66 8.19 -2.41
N ALA A 11 4.18 8.67 -1.29
CA ALA A 11 5.60 8.58 -0.94
C ALA A 11 6.10 7.13 -0.93
N MET A 12 5.28 6.20 -0.45
CA MET A 12 5.64 4.78 -0.44
C MET A 12 5.63 4.18 -1.86
N LEU A 13 4.56 4.41 -2.62
CA LEU A 13 4.41 3.90 -3.99
C LEU A 13 5.45 4.50 -4.94
N SER A 14 5.90 5.73 -4.69
CA SER A 14 6.94 6.41 -5.46
C SER A 14 8.35 6.23 -4.89
N SER A 15 8.53 5.46 -3.81
CA SER A 15 9.83 5.35 -3.11
C SER A 15 10.96 4.82 -4.00
N LEU A 16 10.61 4.03 -5.02
CA LEU A 16 11.54 3.47 -6.01
C LEU A 16 11.51 4.24 -7.35
N ARG A 17 10.93 5.45 -7.39
CA ARG A 17 10.95 6.29 -8.59
C ARG A 17 12.40 6.59 -8.99
N GLY A 18 12.73 6.40 -10.26
CA GLY A 18 14.09 6.59 -10.77
C GLY A 18 15.12 5.57 -10.27
N SER A 19 14.70 4.51 -9.58
CA SER A 19 15.62 3.43 -9.19
C SER A 19 16.09 2.65 -10.43
N ASP A 20 17.35 2.24 -10.43
CA ASP A 20 17.94 1.42 -11.49
C ASP A 20 17.28 0.03 -11.54
N LEU A 21 16.50 -0.21 -12.60
CA LEU A 21 15.90 -1.51 -12.89
C LEU A 21 16.75 -2.25 -13.92
N LYS A 22 17.35 -3.37 -13.52
CA LYS A 22 18.17 -4.20 -14.40
C LYS A 22 17.32 -5.26 -15.06
N GLY A 23 17.28 -5.24 -16.39
CA GLY A 23 16.69 -6.30 -17.18
C GLY A 23 17.65 -7.46 -17.43
N TRP A 24 17.22 -8.36 -18.31
CA TRP A 24 18.07 -9.40 -18.87
C TRP A 24 19.40 -8.82 -19.39
N SER A 25 20.50 -9.55 -19.19
CA SER A 25 21.86 -9.08 -19.52
C SER A 25 22.30 -7.80 -18.78
N LEU A 26 21.67 -7.47 -17.65
CA LEU A 26 21.98 -6.30 -16.81
C LEU A 26 21.77 -4.94 -17.51
N VAL A 27 20.95 -4.92 -18.57
CA VAL A 27 20.62 -3.69 -19.28
C VAL A 27 19.76 -2.81 -18.38
N ASN A 28 20.06 -1.50 -18.32
CA ASN A 28 19.25 -0.57 -17.55
C ASN A 28 17.91 -0.33 -18.26
N MET A 29 16.82 -0.46 -17.51
CA MET A 29 15.44 -0.27 -17.97
C MET A 29 14.68 0.72 -17.08
N SER A 30 15.39 1.50 -16.26
CA SER A 30 14.80 2.54 -15.42
C SER A 30 14.21 3.67 -16.26
N GLU A 31 13.15 4.28 -15.73
CA GLU A 31 12.49 5.47 -16.28
C GLU A 31 12.48 6.54 -15.20
N ASP A 32 13.16 7.67 -15.43
CA ASP A 32 13.42 8.70 -14.40
C ASP A 32 12.13 9.27 -13.78
N LYS A 33 11.05 9.32 -14.56
CA LYS A 33 9.78 9.93 -14.16
C LYS A 33 8.73 8.93 -13.69
N LYS A 34 9.02 7.62 -13.75
CA LYS A 34 8.04 6.58 -13.42
C LYS A 34 8.58 5.68 -12.31
N THR A 35 7.66 5.02 -11.61
CA THR A 35 8.00 4.00 -10.63
C THR A 35 7.69 2.63 -11.21
N GLY A 36 8.71 1.81 -11.40
CA GLY A 36 8.58 0.48 -11.99
C GLY A 36 8.21 -0.58 -10.95
N PHE A 37 7.30 -1.47 -11.35
CA PHE A 37 6.84 -2.62 -10.57
C PHE A 37 7.15 -3.92 -11.34
N PRO A 38 8.42 -4.37 -11.34
CA PRO A 38 8.80 -5.60 -12.02
C PRO A 38 8.30 -6.83 -11.26
N ARG A 39 7.56 -7.71 -11.96
CA ARG A 39 7.17 -9.02 -11.42
C ARG A 39 8.33 -10.02 -11.42
N PHE A 40 9.26 -9.84 -12.35
CA PHE A 40 10.42 -10.72 -12.53
C PHE A 40 11.69 -9.97 -12.20
N SER A 41 12.67 -10.65 -11.60
CA SER A 41 13.94 -10.04 -11.21
C SER A 41 14.74 -9.47 -12.38
N PHE A 42 14.59 -10.07 -13.57
CA PHE A 42 15.27 -9.65 -14.80
C PHE A 42 14.26 -9.64 -15.96
N PRO A 43 13.44 -8.59 -16.09
CA PRO A 43 12.52 -8.48 -17.22
C PRO A 43 13.32 -8.40 -18.54
N ILE A 44 12.74 -8.94 -19.61
CA ILE A 44 13.39 -8.95 -20.93
C ILE A 44 13.20 -7.59 -21.63
N ALA A 45 12.13 -6.87 -21.29
CA ALA A 45 11.81 -5.55 -21.81
C ALA A 45 11.48 -4.52 -20.69
N GLY A 46 11.40 -3.25 -21.06
CA GLY A 46 11.04 -2.14 -20.15
C GLY A 46 9.52 -1.91 -20.02
N ASP A 47 9.15 -0.75 -19.48
CA ASP A 47 7.76 -0.27 -19.49
C ASP A 47 7.26 -0.15 -20.95
N PRO A 48 6.09 -0.70 -21.30
CA PRO A 48 5.56 -0.58 -22.66
C PRO A 48 5.27 0.87 -23.10
N ASP A 49 5.09 1.78 -22.13
CA ASP A 49 4.95 3.23 -22.33
C ASP A 49 6.27 4.01 -22.18
N ALA A 50 7.41 3.31 -22.15
CA ALA A 50 8.74 3.92 -22.12
C ALA A 50 9.00 4.74 -23.38
N THR A 51 9.66 5.89 -23.21
CA THR A 51 10.06 6.74 -24.34
C THR A 51 11.26 6.15 -25.09
N SER A 52 12.14 5.44 -24.38
CA SER A 52 13.27 4.71 -24.93
C SER A 52 13.03 3.21 -24.87
N LYS A 53 12.55 2.63 -25.97
CA LYS A 53 12.31 1.18 -26.07
C LYS A 53 13.63 0.45 -26.27
N THR A 54 14.15 -0.17 -25.20
CA THR A 54 15.41 -0.93 -25.23
C THR A 54 15.33 -2.19 -26.10
N ALA A 55 14.14 -2.75 -26.27
CA ALA A 55 13.84 -3.75 -27.28
C ALA A 55 13.26 -3.02 -28.51
N GLY A 56 13.97 -3.10 -29.65
CA GLY A 56 13.58 -2.43 -30.89
C GLY A 56 12.16 -2.82 -31.32
N ILE A 57 11.30 -1.81 -31.51
CA ILE A 57 9.91 -1.87 -32.00
C ILE A 57 9.00 -2.84 -31.21
N ASP A 58 7.88 -2.32 -30.66
CA ASP A 58 6.83 -3.15 -30.04
C ASP A 58 6.02 -3.90 -31.11
N VAL A 59 6.63 -4.92 -31.72
CA VAL A 59 5.94 -5.76 -32.70
C VAL A 59 4.93 -6.62 -31.95
N ALA A 60 3.64 -6.47 -32.27
CA ALA A 60 2.53 -7.27 -31.75
C ALA A 60 2.39 -7.31 -30.21
N GLY A 61 2.80 -6.25 -29.49
CA GLY A 61 2.65 -6.17 -28.04
C GLY A 61 3.71 -6.96 -27.25
N THR A 62 4.79 -7.39 -27.91
CA THR A 62 5.88 -8.15 -27.28
C THR A 62 6.44 -7.46 -26.04
N LEU A 63 6.52 -6.12 -26.01
CA LEU A 63 6.99 -5.39 -24.82
C LEU A 63 6.04 -5.56 -23.63
N ARG A 64 4.73 -5.58 -23.86
CA ARG A 64 3.72 -5.73 -22.80
C ARG A 64 3.76 -7.11 -22.14
N TRP A 65 4.19 -8.12 -22.89
CA TRP A 65 4.30 -9.51 -22.43
C TRP A 65 5.69 -9.89 -21.90
N ALA A 66 6.73 -9.11 -22.22
CA ALA A 66 8.11 -9.39 -21.84
C ALA A 66 8.71 -8.40 -20.82
N GLY A 67 8.00 -7.30 -20.54
CA GLY A 67 8.47 -6.19 -19.73
C GLY A 67 7.88 -6.12 -18.33
N PHE A 68 7.61 -4.91 -17.86
CA PHE A 68 6.98 -4.63 -16.56
C PHE A 68 6.11 -3.38 -16.63
N ARG A 69 5.33 -3.11 -15.58
CA ARG A 69 4.50 -1.91 -15.49
C ARG A 69 5.23 -0.80 -14.73
N ALA A 70 5.29 0.41 -15.28
CA ALA A 70 5.75 1.59 -14.55
C ALA A 70 4.67 2.67 -14.45
N LEU A 71 4.39 3.16 -13.24
CA LEU A 71 3.37 4.17 -12.99
C LEU A 71 3.98 5.58 -13.05
N ASP A 72 3.30 6.49 -13.75
CA ASP A 72 3.57 7.93 -13.68
C ASP A 72 2.98 8.55 -12.40
N GLU A 73 3.14 9.86 -12.25
CA GLU A 73 2.72 10.59 -11.05
C GLU A 73 1.20 10.56 -10.86
N ASP A 74 0.42 10.84 -11.91
CA ASP A 74 -1.03 10.82 -11.86
C ASP A 74 -1.56 9.41 -11.50
N GLN A 75 -0.96 8.36 -12.06
CA GLN A 75 -1.32 6.97 -11.74
C GLN A 75 -0.97 6.57 -10.31
N VAL A 76 0.13 7.08 -9.75
CA VAL A 76 0.47 6.88 -8.34
C VAL A 76 -0.53 7.60 -7.45
N ASP A 77 -0.96 8.80 -7.84
CA ASP A 77 -1.95 9.59 -7.11
C ASP A 77 -3.32 8.90 -7.07
N ASP A 78 -3.84 8.49 -8.22
CA ASP A 78 -5.10 7.76 -8.34
C ASP A 78 -5.08 6.46 -7.52
N LEU A 79 -3.96 5.73 -7.56
CA LEU A 79 -3.80 4.50 -6.79
C LEU A 79 -3.72 4.77 -5.28
N ALA A 80 -3.00 5.81 -4.86
CA ALA A 80 -2.88 6.18 -3.45
C ALA A 80 -4.24 6.59 -2.86
N GLU A 81 -5.03 7.37 -3.60
CA GLU A 81 -6.38 7.76 -3.21
C GLU A 81 -7.29 6.54 -3.08
N ALA A 82 -7.28 5.64 -4.07
CA ALA A 82 -8.07 4.41 -4.04
C ALA A 82 -7.69 3.49 -2.87
N ILE A 83 -6.39 3.37 -2.55
CA ILE A 83 -5.93 2.59 -1.38
C ILE A 83 -6.48 3.19 -0.08
N VAL A 84 -6.37 4.50 0.11
CA VAL A 84 -6.86 5.19 1.31
C VAL A 84 -8.38 5.07 1.44
N GLU A 85 -9.12 5.17 0.34
CA GLU A 85 -10.56 4.94 0.32
C GLU A 85 -10.90 3.52 0.83
N GLU A 86 -10.25 2.49 0.30
CA GLU A 86 -10.48 1.10 0.70
C GLU A 86 -10.09 0.80 2.16
N ILE A 87 -9.01 1.42 2.65
CA ILE A 87 -8.62 1.36 4.07
C ILE A 87 -9.70 1.97 4.95
N ARG A 88 -10.21 3.15 4.59
CA ARG A 88 -11.27 3.85 5.35
C ARG A 88 -12.58 3.09 5.33
N LEU A 89 -12.99 2.57 4.17
CA LEU A 89 -14.21 1.76 4.04
C LEU A 89 -14.14 0.54 4.96
N ARG A 90 -13.00 -0.16 4.95
CA ARG A 90 -12.80 -1.30 5.82
C ARG A 90 -12.75 -0.93 7.29
N GLY A 91 -11.97 0.09 7.64
CA GLY A 91 -11.86 0.57 9.01
C GLY A 91 -13.21 1.00 9.59
N LYS A 92 -14.07 1.61 8.78
CA LYS A 92 -15.45 1.95 9.16
C LYS A 92 -16.31 0.71 9.40
N GLN A 93 -16.23 -0.29 8.52
CA GLN A 93 -16.99 -1.54 8.65
C GLN A 93 -16.57 -2.34 9.90
N ASP A 94 -15.26 -2.44 10.13
CA ASP A 94 -14.71 -3.27 11.20
C ASP A 94 -14.61 -2.51 12.53
N LYS A 95 -14.80 -1.18 12.50
CA LYS A 95 -14.57 -0.24 13.61
C LYS A 95 -13.16 -0.39 14.21
N ALA A 96 -12.21 -0.82 13.39
CA ALA A 96 -10.83 -1.08 13.75
C ALA A 96 -9.94 -1.07 12.48
N PRO A 97 -8.67 -0.70 12.59
CA PRO A 97 -7.70 -0.94 11.52
C PRO A 97 -7.42 -2.44 11.35
N SER A 98 -6.83 -2.84 10.22
CA SER A 98 -6.42 -4.23 10.02
C SER A 98 -5.34 -4.63 11.03
N LEU A 99 -5.55 -5.74 11.73
CA LEU A 99 -4.69 -6.20 12.83
C LEU A 99 -3.61 -7.18 12.37
N SER A 100 -3.76 -7.76 11.18
CA SER A 100 -2.80 -8.68 10.58
C SER A 100 -2.58 -8.37 9.10
N LEU A 101 -1.41 -8.75 8.57
CA LEU A 101 -1.12 -8.61 7.14
C LEU A 101 -2.16 -9.35 6.29
N GLY A 102 -2.52 -10.56 6.71
CA GLY A 102 -3.56 -11.36 6.04
C GLY A 102 -4.92 -10.69 6.07
N GLU A 103 -5.27 -10.01 7.17
CA GLU A 103 -6.49 -9.20 7.22
C GLU A 103 -6.40 -8.09 6.18
N PHE A 104 -5.38 -7.25 6.18
CA PHE A 104 -5.24 -6.14 5.23
C PHE A 104 -5.27 -6.59 3.76
N VAL A 105 -4.53 -7.65 3.44
CA VAL A 105 -4.26 -8.08 2.05
C VAL A 105 -5.37 -8.97 1.47
N ASN A 106 -5.89 -9.92 2.25
CA ASN A 106 -6.81 -10.91 1.71
C ASN A 106 -8.21 -10.33 1.53
N ARG A 107 -8.94 -10.92 0.57
CA ARG A 107 -10.38 -10.71 0.43
C ARG A 107 -11.12 -11.17 1.69
N ARG A 108 -12.29 -10.59 1.92
CA ARG A 108 -13.20 -10.98 3.00
C ARG A 108 -14.07 -12.16 2.59
N LEU A 109 -14.45 -12.96 3.57
CA LEU A 109 -15.56 -13.91 3.43
C LEU A 109 -16.87 -13.15 3.63
N GLY A 110 -17.84 -13.36 2.75
CA GLY A 110 -19.12 -12.66 2.79
C GLY A 110 -19.94 -12.91 1.52
N SER A 111 -21.18 -12.43 1.54
CA SER A 111 -22.09 -12.48 0.40
C SER A 111 -21.63 -11.57 -0.75
N ALA A 112 -22.11 -11.86 -1.96
CA ALA A 112 -21.91 -11.00 -3.12
C ALA A 112 -22.31 -9.55 -2.83
N GLY A 113 -21.49 -8.61 -3.28
CA GLY A 113 -21.69 -7.17 -3.07
C GLY A 113 -21.25 -6.66 -1.70
N SER A 114 -20.88 -7.54 -0.75
CA SER A 114 -20.26 -7.09 0.49
C SER A 114 -18.86 -6.54 0.25
N LEU A 115 -18.42 -5.65 1.15
CA LEU A 115 -17.12 -4.98 1.05
C LEU A 115 -15.97 -5.98 0.88
N GLN A 116 -15.16 -5.78 -0.16
CA GLN A 116 -13.90 -6.51 -0.40
C GLN A 116 -14.06 -8.05 -0.41
N THR A 117 -15.20 -8.59 -0.86
CA THR A 117 -15.40 -10.05 -0.94
C THR A 117 -14.81 -10.68 -2.20
N LEU A 118 -14.66 -9.90 -3.27
CA LEU A 118 -14.04 -10.32 -4.54
C LEU A 118 -12.51 -10.23 -4.47
N ALA A 119 -11.99 -9.15 -3.90
CA ALA A 119 -10.57 -8.89 -3.74
C ALA A 119 -10.30 -8.13 -2.44
N GLY A 120 -9.06 -8.17 -1.93
CA GLY A 120 -8.67 -7.38 -0.76
C GLY A 120 -8.33 -5.93 -1.11
N ILE A 121 -7.98 -5.13 -0.10
CA ILE A 121 -7.79 -3.66 -0.19
C ILE A 121 -6.98 -3.26 -1.43
N LEU A 122 -5.77 -3.80 -1.59
CA LEU A 122 -4.85 -3.36 -2.65
C LEU A 122 -5.36 -3.72 -4.05
N GLN A 123 -5.93 -4.91 -4.24
CA GLN A 123 -6.45 -5.29 -5.55
C GLN A 123 -7.70 -4.48 -5.89
N THR A 124 -8.61 -4.28 -4.93
CA THR A 124 -9.79 -3.41 -5.14
C THR A 124 -9.39 -1.98 -5.45
N ALA A 125 -8.33 -1.45 -4.82
CA ALA A 125 -7.79 -0.13 -5.13
C ALA A 125 -7.20 -0.06 -6.54
N ILE A 126 -6.44 -1.07 -6.98
CA ILE A 126 -5.95 -1.19 -8.36
C ILE A 126 -7.13 -1.15 -9.35
N ASP A 127 -8.16 -1.96 -9.10
CA ASP A 127 -9.33 -2.04 -9.98
C ASP A 127 -10.10 -0.71 -10.04
N LYS A 128 -10.25 -0.01 -8.91
CA LYS A 128 -10.91 1.31 -8.83
C LYS A 128 -10.10 2.44 -9.47
N SER A 129 -8.77 2.40 -9.35
CA SER A 129 -7.87 3.41 -9.92
C SER A 129 -7.80 3.36 -11.45
N LYS A 130 -8.28 2.26 -12.07
CA LYS A 130 -8.30 2.08 -13.53
C LYS A 130 -6.93 2.11 -14.21
N ILE A 131 -5.84 2.05 -13.44
CA ILE A 131 -4.45 2.06 -13.95
C ILE A 131 -4.15 0.92 -14.94
N ASN A 132 -4.96 -0.13 -14.92
CA ASN A 132 -4.87 -1.29 -15.81
C ASN A 132 -5.81 -1.21 -17.03
N ASP A 133 -6.77 -0.27 -17.10
CA ASP A 133 -7.84 -0.26 -18.11
C ASP A 133 -7.28 -0.19 -19.54
N LYS A 134 -6.24 0.62 -19.75
CA LYS A 134 -5.55 0.72 -21.05
C LYS A 134 -5.07 -0.65 -21.53
N TYR A 135 -4.36 -1.39 -20.68
CA TYR A 135 -3.75 -2.67 -21.05
C TYR A 135 -4.77 -3.80 -21.10
N HIS A 136 -5.77 -3.78 -20.23
CA HIS A 136 -6.92 -4.65 -20.38
C HIS A 136 -7.65 -4.43 -21.72
N GLY A 137 -7.78 -3.18 -22.18
CA GLY A 137 -8.39 -2.87 -23.49
C GLY A 137 -7.57 -3.36 -24.70
N LEU A 138 -6.26 -3.51 -24.54
CA LEU A 138 -5.36 -3.97 -25.60
C LEU A 138 -5.19 -5.49 -25.64
N ASP A 139 -5.01 -6.11 -24.47
CA ASP A 139 -4.55 -7.50 -24.37
C ASP A 139 -5.57 -8.45 -23.72
N SER A 140 -6.67 -7.95 -23.15
CA SER A 140 -7.66 -8.77 -22.45
C SER A 140 -9.01 -8.89 -23.17
N ARG A 141 -9.68 -10.02 -22.92
CA ARG A 141 -11.12 -10.21 -23.11
C ARG A 141 -11.77 -10.55 -21.77
N ASP A 142 -13.03 -10.19 -21.59
CA ASP A 142 -13.82 -10.68 -20.45
C ASP A 142 -14.15 -12.15 -20.68
N LEU A 143 -13.60 -13.04 -19.83
CA LEU A 143 -13.77 -14.47 -19.98
C LEU A 143 -15.24 -14.91 -19.85
N ALA A 144 -16.04 -14.21 -19.05
CA ALA A 144 -17.46 -14.50 -18.92
C ALA A 144 -18.24 -14.17 -20.20
N SER A 145 -17.75 -13.22 -21.01
CA SER A 145 -18.33 -12.88 -22.31
C SER A 145 -17.92 -13.85 -23.43
N VAL A 146 -16.67 -14.34 -23.40
CA VAL A 146 -16.12 -15.20 -24.47
C VAL A 146 -16.45 -16.67 -24.26
N SER A 147 -16.51 -17.12 -23.00
CA SER A 147 -16.84 -18.49 -22.63
C SER A 147 -17.67 -18.49 -21.34
N PRO A 148 -18.98 -18.17 -21.43
CA PRO A 148 -19.83 -18.11 -20.26
C PRO A 148 -19.82 -19.46 -19.53
N PRO A 149 -19.64 -19.47 -18.19
CA PRO A 149 -19.61 -20.70 -17.43
C PRO A 149 -20.97 -21.42 -17.53
N ASN A 150 -20.94 -22.75 -17.59
CA ASN A 150 -22.14 -23.57 -17.52
C ASN A 150 -22.96 -23.18 -16.27
N PRO A 151 -24.27 -22.90 -16.36
CA PRO A 151 -25.10 -22.53 -15.22
C PRO A 151 -25.00 -23.49 -14.03
N ALA A 152 -24.84 -24.80 -14.29
CA ALA A 152 -24.66 -25.81 -13.24
C ALA A 152 -23.36 -25.59 -12.44
N ALA A 153 -22.33 -25.00 -13.06
CA ALA A 153 -21.07 -24.66 -12.41
C ALA A 153 -21.17 -23.35 -11.59
N LEU A 154 -22.31 -22.66 -11.59
CA LEU A 154 -22.56 -21.46 -10.77
C LEU A 154 -23.48 -21.75 -9.58
N THR A 155 -24.13 -22.92 -9.56
CA THR A 155 -25.01 -23.34 -8.47
C THR A 155 -24.25 -23.33 -7.13
N ASN A 156 -24.83 -22.70 -6.11
CA ASN A 156 -24.26 -22.56 -4.75
C ASN A 156 -22.94 -21.78 -4.66
N ILE A 157 -22.53 -21.04 -5.70
CA ILE A 157 -21.38 -20.13 -5.62
C ILE A 157 -21.86 -18.74 -5.19
N GLN A 158 -21.57 -18.36 -3.93
CA GLN A 158 -21.98 -17.07 -3.37
C GLN A 158 -21.39 -15.85 -4.08
N ASN A 159 -20.17 -15.95 -4.60
CA ASN A 159 -19.45 -14.87 -5.28
C ASN A 159 -19.11 -15.27 -6.72
N ALA A 160 -20.12 -15.63 -7.52
CA ALA A 160 -19.93 -16.06 -8.91
C ALA A 160 -19.24 -14.99 -9.78
N GLN A 161 -19.37 -13.72 -9.42
CA GLN A 161 -18.70 -12.59 -10.07
C GLN A 161 -17.17 -12.67 -9.95
N ALA A 162 -16.62 -13.39 -8.96
CA ALA A 162 -15.17 -13.61 -8.86
C ALA A 162 -14.60 -14.39 -10.06
N ARG A 163 -15.46 -14.99 -10.90
CA ARG A 163 -15.08 -15.67 -12.15
C ARG A 163 -15.09 -14.76 -13.37
N GLN A 164 -15.54 -13.51 -13.23
CA GLN A 164 -15.51 -12.48 -14.28
C GLN A 164 -14.11 -11.84 -14.32
N ILE A 165 -13.13 -12.64 -14.73
CA ILE A 165 -11.73 -12.24 -14.81
C ILE A 165 -11.40 -11.92 -16.27
N LYS A 166 -10.51 -10.96 -16.47
CA LYS A 166 -9.98 -10.61 -17.78
C LYS A 166 -8.86 -11.57 -18.21
N SER A 167 -8.79 -11.93 -19.48
CA SER A 167 -7.91 -13.01 -19.96
C SER A 167 -6.41 -12.73 -19.83
N ALA A 168 -5.98 -11.46 -19.80
CA ALA A 168 -4.57 -11.10 -19.56
C ALA A 168 -4.29 -10.72 -18.09
N GLU A 169 -5.17 -11.09 -17.16
CA GLU A 169 -4.87 -10.96 -15.73
C GLU A 169 -3.61 -11.78 -15.42
N GLY A 170 -2.59 -11.14 -14.85
CA GLY A 170 -1.26 -11.74 -14.66
C GLY A 170 -0.27 -11.52 -15.81
N ALA A 171 -0.63 -10.78 -16.86
CA ALA A 171 0.36 -10.25 -17.80
C ALA A 171 1.26 -9.20 -17.12
N PRO A 172 2.52 -9.00 -17.54
CA PRO A 172 3.43 -8.05 -16.88
C PRO A 172 2.99 -6.58 -16.99
N SER A 173 2.20 -6.24 -18.00
CA SER A 173 1.59 -4.92 -18.17
C SER A 173 0.38 -4.67 -17.26
N ILE A 174 -0.16 -5.71 -16.60
CA ILE A 174 -1.28 -5.61 -15.66
C ILE A 174 -0.71 -5.65 -14.24
N LEU A 175 -0.86 -4.55 -13.51
CA LEU A 175 -0.43 -4.46 -12.13
C LEU A 175 -1.39 -5.26 -11.24
N THR A 176 -0.85 -6.06 -10.33
CA THR A 176 -1.61 -6.86 -9.38
C THR A 176 -1.22 -6.49 -7.95
N GLN A 177 -2.04 -6.89 -6.98
CA GLN A 177 -1.69 -6.78 -5.56
C GLN A 177 -0.31 -7.41 -5.25
N GLY A 178 0.06 -8.50 -5.93
CA GLY A 178 1.36 -9.15 -5.74
C GLY A 178 2.54 -8.24 -6.08
N ASP A 179 2.43 -7.47 -7.17
CA ASP A 179 3.50 -6.56 -7.60
C ASP A 179 3.71 -5.42 -6.62
N LEU A 180 2.62 -4.86 -6.08
CA LEU A 180 2.68 -3.87 -5.00
C LEU A 180 3.30 -4.48 -3.73
N LEU A 181 2.88 -5.69 -3.35
CA LEU A 181 3.40 -6.35 -2.14
C LEU A 181 4.89 -6.64 -2.24
N MET A 182 5.43 -6.97 -3.41
CA MET A 182 6.87 -7.15 -3.55
C MET A 182 7.64 -5.87 -3.27
N ALA A 183 7.17 -4.72 -3.78
CA ALA A 183 7.79 -3.43 -3.51
C ALA A 183 7.65 -3.00 -2.04
N LEU A 184 6.52 -3.34 -1.41
CA LEU A 184 6.24 -2.99 -0.02
C LEU A 184 6.85 -3.96 1.00
N ALA A 185 7.18 -5.19 0.60
CA ALA A 185 7.56 -6.28 1.49
C ALA A 185 8.61 -5.92 2.58
N PRO A 186 9.65 -5.11 2.31
CA PRO A 186 10.64 -4.77 3.32
C PRO A 186 10.14 -3.86 4.45
N VAL A 187 9.06 -3.11 4.20
CA VAL A 187 8.58 -2.04 5.11
C VAL A 187 7.13 -2.25 5.56
N ILE A 188 6.46 -3.27 5.03
CA ILE A 188 5.04 -3.51 5.24
C ILE A 188 4.79 -4.09 6.64
N THR A 189 4.27 -3.26 7.55
CA THR A 189 3.77 -3.69 8.86
C THR A 189 2.37 -3.15 9.14
N VAL A 190 1.54 -3.99 9.77
CA VAL A 190 0.19 -3.63 10.24
C VAL A 190 0.22 -2.92 11.58
N ARG A 191 1.29 -3.09 12.36
CA ARG A 191 1.40 -2.53 13.70
C ARG A 191 2.82 -2.04 13.94
N GLY A 192 2.95 -0.73 14.06
CA GLY A 192 4.08 -0.13 14.75
C GLY A 192 3.67 0.07 16.20
N ASP A 193 4.26 -0.68 17.13
CA ASP A 193 4.15 -0.37 18.55
C ASP A 193 5.35 0.41 19.07
N THR A 194 6.39 0.60 18.25
CA THR A 194 7.60 1.34 18.63
C THR A 194 7.80 2.50 17.67
N PHE A 195 7.89 3.70 18.23
CA PHE A 195 7.96 4.96 17.50
C PHE A 195 9.28 5.65 17.85
N ARG A 196 9.99 6.14 16.84
CA ARG A 196 11.09 7.08 17.03
C ARG A 196 10.53 8.48 16.83
N ILE A 197 10.55 9.29 17.89
CA ILE A 197 10.06 10.66 17.89
C ILE A 197 11.28 11.58 17.98
N ARG A 198 11.43 12.49 17.02
CA ARG A 198 12.42 13.56 17.07
C ARG A 198 11.71 14.89 17.30
N SER A 199 12.22 15.68 18.23
CA SER A 199 11.65 16.97 18.59
C SER A 199 12.71 18.05 18.56
N TYR A 200 12.29 19.25 18.17
CA TYR A 200 13.09 20.47 18.18
C TYR A 200 12.46 21.48 19.13
N GLY A 201 13.28 22.12 19.95
CA GLY A 201 12.89 23.25 20.78
C GLY A 201 13.82 24.43 20.56
N GLU A 202 13.25 25.63 20.50
CA GLU A 202 14.00 26.88 20.45
C GLU A 202 13.51 27.87 21.52
N SER A 203 14.46 28.58 22.12
CA SER A 203 14.19 29.74 22.98
C SER A 203 14.44 31.02 22.20
N LYS A 204 13.54 32.00 22.31
CA LYS A 204 13.65 33.31 21.64
C LYS A 204 13.76 34.42 22.68
N ALA A 205 14.62 35.39 22.42
CA ALA A 205 14.67 36.63 23.18
C ALA A 205 13.43 37.50 22.89
N LYS A 206 13.28 38.60 23.64
CA LYS A 206 12.16 39.55 23.48
C LYS A 206 12.07 40.19 22.10
N ASP A 207 13.18 40.22 21.35
CA ASP A 207 13.26 40.73 19.98
C ASP A 207 12.95 39.65 18.90
N GLY A 208 12.63 38.41 19.32
CA GLY A 208 12.36 37.29 18.43
C GLY A 208 13.61 36.52 17.97
N LYS A 209 14.83 36.93 18.37
CA LYS A 209 16.07 36.24 18.03
C LYS A 209 16.16 34.91 18.79
N VAL A 210 16.49 33.84 18.08
CA VAL A 210 16.72 32.52 18.69
C VAL A 210 18.02 32.53 19.50
N GLU A 211 17.93 32.28 20.80
CA GLU A 211 19.05 32.27 21.75
C GLU A 211 19.60 30.87 22.00
N ALA A 212 18.74 29.85 21.98
CA ALA A 212 19.12 28.47 22.23
C ALA A 212 18.27 27.52 21.38
N LYS A 213 18.89 26.40 20.99
CA LYS A 213 18.25 25.31 20.24
C LYS A 213 18.60 24.00 20.91
N ALA A 214 17.64 23.09 20.96
CA ALA A 214 17.86 21.74 21.45
C ALA A 214 17.07 20.75 20.58
N TRP A 215 17.68 19.60 20.34
CA TRP A 215 17.06 18.49 19.63
C TRP A 215 17.12 17.25 20.52
N CYS A 216 16.04 16.48 20.54
CA CYS A 216 16.03 15.21 21.23
C CYS A 216 15.35 14.13 20.40
N GLU A 217 15.76 12.89 20.66
CA GLU A 217 15.17 11.68 20.09
C GLU A 217 14.68 10.80 21.24
N ALA A 218 13.42 10.37 21.16
CA ALA A 218 12.83 9.42 22.08
C ALA A 218 12.36 8.18 21.30
N ILE A 219 12.65 6.99 21.83
CA ILE A 219 12.01 5.76 21.40
C ILE A 219 10.86 5.48 22.37
N VAL A 220 9.65 5.45 21.83
CA VAL A 220 8.41 5.28 22.60
C VAL A 220 7.75 3.99 22.16
N GLN A 221 7.45 3.10 23.10
CA GLN A 221 6.77 1.84 22.86
C GLN A 221 5.37 1.82 23.47
N ARG A 222 4.36 1.48 22.67
CA ARG A 222 3.01 1.16 23.12
C ARG A 222 2.97 -0.27 23.66
N ILE A 223 2.51 -0.44 24.89
CA ILE A 223 2.37 -1.75 25.52
C ILE A 223 0.91 -2.22 25.54
N PRO A 224 0.64 -3.52 25.78
CA PRO A 224 -0.73 -4.02 25.84
C PRO A 224 -1.58 -3.38 26.95
N GLU A 225 -0.98 -2.95 28.05
CA GLU A 225 -1.68 -2.39 29.20
C GLU A 225 -2.32 -1.05 28.87
N TYR A 226 -3.51 -0.82 29.44
CA TYR A 226 -4.15 0.50 29.40
C TYR A 226 -3.41 1.49 30.31
N LEU A 227 -3.63 2.79 30.08
CA LEU A 227 -3.02 3.84 30.90
C LEU A 227 -3.39 3.66 32.37
N ASP A 228 -4.68 3.51 32.63
CA ASP A 228 -5.27 3.20 33.93
C ASP A 228 -5.48 1.68 34.07
N PRO A 229 -4.88 1.02 35.07
CA PRO A 229 -4.95 -0.42 35.26
C PRO A 229 -6.34 -0.95 35.68
N ILE A 230 -7.34 -0.08 35.90
CA ILE A 230 -8.74 -0.50 36.11
C ILE A 230 -9.26 -1.37 34.97
N ASP A 231 -8.89 -1.06 33.73
CA ASP A 231 -9.25 -1.86 32.56
C ASP A 231 -8.09 -2.80 32.23
N LYS A 232 -8.37 -4.10 32.20
CA LYS A 232 -7.37 -5.12 31.82
C LYS A 232 -7.07 -5.08 30.31
N PRO A 233 -5.88 -5.50 29.86
CA PRO A 233 -5.47 -5.45 28.45
C PRO A 233 -6.43 -6.11 27.44
N GLU A 234 -7.18 -7.12 27.89
CA GLU A 234 -8.17 -7.89 27.13
C GLU A 234 -9.54 -7.21 27.01
N VAL A 235 -9.80 -6.14 27.78
CA VAL A 235 -11.06 -5.38 27.70
C VAL A 235 -11.12 -4.66 26.36
N LYS A 236 -12.24 -4.83 25.64
CA LYS A 236 -12.48 -4.16 24.36
C LYS A 236 -12.66 -2.67 24.59
N THR A 237 -12.27 -1.86 23.61
CA THR A 237 -12.36 -0.39 23.66
C THR A 237 -13.77 0.13 23.96
N VAL A 238 -14.82 -0.59 23.52
CA VAL A 238 -16.23 -0.24 23.78
C VAL A 238 -16.69 -0.54 25.21
N ASP A 239 -15.97 -1.40 25.92
CA ASP A 239 -16.31 -1.87 27.27
C ASP A 239 -15.40 -1.24 28.35
N LEU A 240 -14.61 -0.22 27.97
CA LEU A 240 -13.71 0.49 28.89
C LEU A 240 -14.48 1.26 29.94
N LYS A 241 -14.02 1.17 31.19
CA LYS A 241 -14.65 1.82 32.34
C LYS A 241 -13.96 3.12 32.71
N SER A 242 -12.64 3.22 32.50
CA SER A 242 -11.89 4.43 32.84
C SER A 242 -12.03 5.50 31.76
N THR A 243 -12.41 6.72 32.15
CA THR A 243 -12.42 7.89 31.26
C THR A 243 -11.02 8.20 30.71
N ALA A 244 -9.96 7.92 31.48
CA ALA A 244 -8.60 8.10 30.99
C ALA A 244 -8.27 7.14 29.85
N ASN A 245 -8.74 5.89 29.93
CA ASN A 245 -8.51 4.88 28.90
C ASN A 245 -9.34 5.13 27.64
N THR A 246 -10.54 5.70 27.75
CA THR A 246 -11.33 6.07 26.57
C THR A 246 -10.72 7.26 25.81
N LEU A 247 -10.08 8.19 26.52
CA LEU A 247 -9.42 9.35 25.93
C LEU A 247 -8.03 9.04 25.36
N PHE A 248 -7.19 8.36 26.15
CA PHE A 248 -5.76 8.17 25.83
C PHE A 248 -5.40 6.75 25.40
N GLY A 249 -6.27 5.77 25.65
CA GLY A 249 -6.06 4.39 25.22
C GLY A 249 -4.97 3.66 25.99
N ARG A 250 -4.09 2.96 25.24
CA ARG A 250 -3.05 2.11 25.82
C ARG A 250 -1.85 2.94 26.29
N ARG A 251 -1.14 2.42 27.28
CA ARG A 251 0.05 3.04 27.85
C ARG A 251 1.18 3.06 26.82
N PHE A 252 1.88 4.18 26.77
CA PHE A 252 3.15 4.34 26.07
C PHE A 252 4.27 4.47 27.09
N VAL A 253 5.40 3.82 26.83
CA VAL A 253 6.60 3.83 27.67
C VAL A 253 7.76 4.36 26.84
N ILE A 254 8.48 5.34 27.36
CA ILE A 254 9.73 5.80 26.74
C ILE A 254 10.79 4.76 27.08
N THR A 255 11.28 4.03 26.08
CA THR A 255 12.29 2.98 26.25
C THR A 255 13.71 3.52 26.08
N SER A 256 13.86 4.64 25.36
CA SER A 256 15.14 5.33 25.20
C SER A 256 14.90 6.83 24.99
N PHE A 257 15.79 7.65 25.52
CA PHE A 257 15.82 9.09 25.30
C PHE A 257 17.25 9.57 25.17
N ARG A 258 17.54 10.41 24.18
CA ARG A 258 18.84 11.06 24.02
C ARG A 258 18.70 12.47 23.45
N TRP A 259 19.63 13.34 23.82
CA TRP A 259 19.83 14.62 23.15
C TRP A 259 20.60 14.39 21.85
N LEU A 260 20.25 15.14 20.81
CA LEU A 260 20.90 15.12 19.50
C LEU A 260 21.77 16.36 19.33
N SER A 261 22.91 16.20 18.68
CA SER A 261 23.67 17.36 18.18
C SER A 261 23.04 17.91 16.89
N PRO A 262 23.32 19.17 16.52
CA PRO A 262 22.80 19.76 15.27
C PRO A 262 23.15 18.97 14.01
N GLU A 263 24.24 18.20 14.03
CA GLU A 263 24.73 17.40 12.90
C GLU A 263 23.97 16.07 12.72
N GLU A 264 23.19 15.65 13.71
CA GLU A 264 22.43 14.38 13.68
C GLU A 264 20.98 14.55 13.18
N VAL A 265 20.58 15.78 12.88
CA VAL A 265 19.20 16.18 12.56
C VAL A 265 18.96 16.15 11.06
#